data_AF-A0A7S3PVK9-F1
#
_entry.id   AF-A0A7S3PVK9-F1
#
_cell.length_a   1.000
_cell.length_b   1.000
_cell.length_c   1.000
_cell.angle_alpha   90.00
_cell.angle_beta   90.00
_cell.angle_gamma   90.00
#
_symmetry.space_group_name_H-M   'P 1'
#
loop_
_entity.id
_entity.type
_entity.pdbx_description
1 polymer ?
#
loop_
_entity_poly.entity_id
_entity_poly.type
_entity_poly.pdbx_seq_one_letter_code
_entity_poly.pdbx_strand_id
1 'polypeptide(L)'
;MHHSTNHTFQAMSKHAVVVYFIFYSYNLTTSWTGPDGTPDLEHLDNELLKYSVENVPMIGSFSAGSNVTGIRAPVRSICKLLHKHGAYAFFDYAGVGACVKVDIAGNEGRDGSIDAAFFSPHKFIGGPGSSGVLIARNVLFHQAFDVKTEIATTPGGGTIDYVSRFRHKYSENAEYREDAGTPGILQDIRAGLAFKVKVMVGSDIIERLEHIHCSV
;
A
#
# COMPACT_ATOMS: atom_id res chain seq x y z
N MET A 1 -24.47 24.78 -4.81
CA MET A 1 -23.07 25.15 -4.54
C MET A 1 -22.69 24.63 -3.17
N HIS A 2 -22.02 23.49 -3.09
CA HIS A 2 -21.27 23.13 -1.89
C HIS A 2 -19.96 22.47 -2.31
N HIS A 3 -18.94 23.32 -2.36
CA HIS A 3 -17.55 22.92 -2.26
C HIS A 3 -17.31 22.47 -0.81
N SER A 4 -16.81 21.25 -0.63
CA SER A 4 -16.20 20.77 0.61
C SER A 4 -15.08 19.83 0.21
N THR A 5 -13.92 20.45 0.00
CA THR A 5 -12.65 19.96 -0.51
C THR A 5 -11.89 19.08 0.48
N ASN A 6 -11.31 17.97 0.01
CA ASN A 6 -9.86 17.69 -0.09
C ASN A 6 -8.88 18.09 1.06
N HIS A 7 -9.31 18.26 2.31
CA HIS A 7 -8.40 18.78 3.35
C HIS A 7 -7.50 17.75 4.07
N THR A 8 -7.78 16.45 4.03
CA THR A 8 -7.01 15.48 4.82
C THR A 8 -5.72 15.00 4.15
N PHE A 9 -5.69 14.85 2.82
CA PHE A 9 -4.45 14.60 2.07
C PHE A 9 -3.48 15.81 2.13
N GLN A 10 -4.02 17.01 2.35
CA GLN A 10 -3.26 18.26 2.42
C GLN A 10 -2.48 18.42 3.73
N ALA A 11 -2.80 17.65 4.78
CA ALA A 11 -2.08 17.71 6.05
C ALA A 11 -0.78 16.88 6.01
N MET A 12 -0.78 15.73 5.33
CA MET A 12 0.45 14.97 5.06
C MET A 12 1.30 15.63 3.96
N SER A 13 0.66 16.31 2.99
CA SER A 13 1.36 16.94 1.86
C SER A 13 2.22 18.17 2.20
N LYS A 14 2.15 18.69 3.44
CA LYS A 14 2.91 19.90 3.80
C LYS A 14 4.29 19.60 4.38
N HIS A 15 4.51 18.42 4.94
CA HIS A 15 5.76 18.05 5.60
C HIS A 15 6.33 16.70 5.18
N ALA A 16 5.66 15.96 4.29
CA ALA A 16 6.20 14.78 3.64
C ALA A 16 6.19 14.92 2.12
N VAL A 17 7.32 14.66 1.47
CA VAL A 17 7.33 14.40 0.02
C VAL A 17 6.90 12.95 -0.13
N VAL A 18 5.58 12.76 -0.22
CA VAL A 18 5.05 11.51 -0.74
C VAL A 18 5.48 11.45 -2.20
N VAL A 19 6.56 10.73 -2.50
CA VAL A 19 6.92 10.42 -3.88
C VAL A 19 5.89 9.37 -4.35
N TYR A 20 4.75 9.86 -4.82
CA TYR A 20 3.76 9.01 -5.46
C TYR A 20 4.39 8.40 -6.71
N PHE A 21 4.66 7.10 -6.69
CA PHE A 21 4.96 6.33 -7.91
C PHE A 21 3.69 5.63 -8.42
N ILE A 22 2.56 6.34 -8.40
CA ILE A 22 1.31 5.95 -9.07
C ILE A 22 0.76 7.19 -9.77
N PHE A 23 0.42 7.03 -11.05
CA PHE A 23 -0.08 8.03 -11.99
C PHE A 23 -0.99 9.11 -11.32
N TYR A 24 -0.60 10.39 -11.50
CA TYR A 24 -1.23 11.68 -11.12
C TYR A 24 -0.62 12.47 -9.91
N SER A 25 0.22 13.47 -10.25
CA SER A 25 0.68 14.73 -9.60
C SER A 25 0.93 14.74 -8.06
N TYR A 26 2.05 15.20 -7.49
CA TYR A 26 2.91 16.36 -7.80
C TYR A 26 4.40 16.01 -7.53
N ASN A 27 5.29 16.40 -8.46
CA ASN A 27 6.70 15.96 -8.63
C ASN A 27 6.86 14.47 -9.00
N LEU A 28 6.27 14.09 -10.13
CA LEU A 28 6.44 12.80 -10.79
C LEU A 28 7.66 12.84 -11.74
N THR A 29 8.69 12.06 -11.47
CA THR A 29 9.62 11.61 -12.51
C THR A 29 8.94 10.47 -13.28
N THR A 30 8.98 10.47 -14.62
CA THR A 30 8.01 9.72 -15.47
C THR A 30 8.63 8.62 -16.34
N SER A 31 9.87 8.21 -16.14
CA SER A 31 10.46 7.10 -16.92
C SER A 31 11.41 6.24 -16.08
N TRP A 32 10.86 5.21 -15.44
CA TRP A 32 11.59 4.25 -14.60
C TRP A 32 11.47 2.82 -15.07
N THR A 33 11.01 2.58 -16.29
CA THR A 33 10.99 1.23 -16.83
C THR A 33 12.30 1.00 -17.54
N GLY A 34 13.06 0.00 -17.08
CA GLY A 34 14.20 -0.52 -17.81
C GLY A 34 13.77 -1.05 -19.18
N PRO A 35 14.73 -1.37 -20.07
CA PRO A 35 14.44 -1.88 -21.41
C PRO A 35 13.59 -3.16 -21.44
N ASP A 36 13.56 -3.91 -20.33
CA ASP A 36 12.79 -5.13 -20.13
C ASP A 36 11.38 -4.90 -19.54
N GLY A 37 11.00 -3.65 -19.33
CA GLY A 37 9.71 -3.25 -18.75
C GLY A 37 9.63 -3.42 -17.22
N THR A 38 10.72 -3.80 -16.56
CA THR A 38 10.82 -3.84 -15.10
C THR A 38 11.22 -2.46 -14.54
N PRO A 39 10.96 -2.18 -13.25
CA PRO A 39 11.46 -0.96 -12.60
C PRO A 39 13.00 -0.84 -12.65
N ASP A 40 13.50 0.27 -13.16
CA ASP A 40 14.91 0.68 -13.19
C ASP A 40 15.35 1.11 -11.79
N LEU A 41 16.06 0.19 -11.13
CA LEU A 41 16.55 0.39 -9.77
C LEU A 41 17.70 1.39 -9.68
N GLU A 42 18.50 1.56 -10.74
CA GLU A 42 19.60 2.54 -10.76
C GLU A 42 19.02 3.94 -10.86
N HIS A 43 18.03 4.14 -11.73
CA HIS A 43 17.30 5.40 -11.78
C HIS A 43 16.67 5.70 -10.41
N LEU A 44 15.99 4.71 -9.80
CA LEU A 44 15.38 4.83 -8.46
C LEU A 44 16.39 5.24 -7.37
N ASP A 45 17.57 4.62 -7.32
CA ASP A 45 18.63 4.96 -6.36
C ASP A 45 19.07 6.42 -6.53
N ASN A 46 19.29 6.86 -7.78
CA ASN A 46 19.73 8.22 -8.10
C ASN A 46 18.73 9.30 -7.66
N GLU A 47 17.44 8.99 -7.70
CA GLU A 47 16.41 9.96 -7.35
C GLU A 47 16.11 9.96 -5.86
N LEU A 48 16.13 8.79 -5.21
CA LEU A 48 16.11 8.73 -3.74
C LEU A 48 17.30 9.48 -3.15
N LEU A 49 18.49 9.39 -3.76
CA LEU A 49 19.66 10.17 -3.34
C LEU A 49 19.39 11.68 -3.36
N LYS A 50 18.74 12.22 -4.40
CA LYS A 50 18.43 13.66 -4.51
C LYS A 50 17.59 14.14 -3.32
N TYR A 51 16.57 13.38 -2.95
CA TYR A 51 15.63 13.76 -1.90
C TYR A 51 16.11 13.39 -0.49
N SER A 52 16.99 12.38 -0.36
CA SER A 52 17.60 12.00 0.91
C SER A 52 18.40 13.15 1.55
N VAL A 53 19.06 13.97 0.71
CA VAL A 53 19.86 15.13 1.14
C VAL A 53 18.98 16.24 1.72
N GLU A 54 17.72 16.31 1.32
CA GLU A 54 16.77 17.33 1.78
C GLU A 54 16.10 16.96 3.12
N ASN A 55 16.42 15.78 3.68
CA ASN A 55 15.85 15.24 4.92
C ASN A 55 14.31 15.25 4.93
N VAL A 56 13.72 14.99 3.78
CA VAL A 56 12.28 14.99 3.60
C VAL A 56 11.75 13.56 3.77
N PRO A 57 10.60 13.37 4.45
CA PRO A 57 9.91 12.09 4.47
C PRO A 57 9.67 11.55 3.07
N MET A 58 10.03 10.29 2.83
CA MET A 58 9.88 9.62 1.54
C MET A 58 9.05 8.34 1.65
N ILE A 59 8.12 8.18 0.71
CA ILE A 59 7.37 6.94 0.50
C ILE A 59 7.58 6.53 -0.94
N GLY A 60 7.91 5.27 -1.19
CA GLY A 60 7.85 4.65 -2.50
C GLY A 60 6.62 3.77 -2.62
N SER A 61 5.73 4.04 -3.56
CA SER A 61 4.47 3.28 -3.76
C SER A 61 4.41 2.67 -5.15
N PHE A 62 4.54 1.34 -5.26
CA PHE A 62 4.69 0.63 -6.53
C PHE A 62 3.62 -0.42 -6.74
N SER A 63 3.28 -0.74 -7.99
CA SER A 63 2.55 -1.98 -8.26
C SER A 63 3.48 -3.18 -8.07
N ALA A 64 3.00 -4.24 -7.39
CA ALA A 64 3.72 -5.51 -7.29
C ALA A 64 3.80 -6.24 -8.65
N GLY A 65 2.93 -5.88 -9.60
CA GLY A 65 3.06 -6.27 -10.99
C GLY A 65 2.10 -5.50 -11.90
N SER A 66 2.50 -5.31 -13.15
CA SER A 66 1.73 -4.57 -14.14
C SER A 66 0.45 -5.31 -14.50
N ASN A 67 -0.70 -4.64 -14.40
CA ASN A 67 -1.98 -5.15 -14.89
C ASN A 67 -2.11 -5.10 -16.42
N VAL A 68 -1.15 -4.47 -17.13
CA VAL A 68 -1.11 -4.38 -18.59
C VAL A 68 -0.15 -5.42 -19.17
N THR A 69 1.08 -5.48 -18.65
CA THR A 69 2.14 -6.32 -19.20
C THR A 69 2.32 -7.64 -18.44
N GLY A 70 1.75 -7.79 -17.25
CA GLY A 70 1.98 -8.94 -16.38
C GLY A 70 3.38 -8.97 -15.73
N ILE A 71 4.27 -8.04 -16.08
CA ILE A 71 5.63 -7.95 -15.53
C ILE A 71 5.56 -7.71 -14.02
N ARG A 72 6.26 -8.55 -13.26
CA ARG A 72 6.33 -8.46 -11.81
C ARG A 72 7.43 -7.51 -11.39
N ALA A 73 7.16 -6.69 -10.38
CA ALA A 73 8.17 -5.82 -9.80
C ALA A 73 9.15 -6.66 -8.96
N PRO A 74 10.44 -6.29 -8.92
CA PRO A 74 11.41 -6.86 -7.99
C PRO A 74 11.18 -6.30 -6.57
N VAL A 75 10.02 -6.65 -5.98
CA VAL A 75 9.49 -6.08 -4.72
C VAL A 75 10.56 -5.97 -3.64
N ARG A 76 11.31 -7.05 -3.39
CA ARG A 76 12.35 -7.08 -2.36
C ARG A 76 13.51 -6.14 -2.64
N SER A 77 13.96 -6.07 -3.88
CA SER A 77 15.04 -5.16 -4.28
C SER A 77 14.61 -3.70 -4.10
N ILE A 78 13.37 -3.38 -4.47
CA ILE A 78 12.78 -2.04 -4.27
C ILE A 78 12.66 -1.71 -2.78
N CYS A 79 12.15 -2.63 -1.95
CA CYS A 79 12.06 -2.44 -0.50
C CYS A 79 13.43 -2.12 0.11
N LYS A 80 14.46 -2.93 -0.18
CA LYS A 80 15.83 -2.70 0.30
C LYS A 80 16.35 -1.35 -0.12
N LEU A 81 16.11 -0.97 -1.37
CA LEU A 81 16.56 0.30 -1.91
C LEU A 81 15.87 1.49 -1.22
N LEU A 82 14.56 1.43 -1.02
CA LEU A 82 13.82 2.47 -0.28
C LEU A 82 14.30 2.58 1.16
N HIS A 83 14.46 1.45 1.86
CA HIS A 83 14.90 1.43 3.25
C HIS A 83 16.33 1.94 3.44
N LYS A 84 17.24 1.67 2.48
CA LYS A 84 18.60 2.25 2.43
C LYS A 84 18.57 3.78 2.47
N HIS A 85 17.53 4.41 1.92
CA HIS A 85 17.35 5.86 1.90
C HIS A 85 16.41 6.39 3.00
N GLY A 86 16.00 5.55 3.95
CA GLY A 86 15.07 5.94 5.01
C GLY A 86 13.62 6.11 4.54
N ALA A 87 13.29 5.71 3.32
CA ALA A 87 11.94 5.75 2.78
C ALA A 87 11.11 4.53 3.22
N TYR A 88 9.77 4.62 3.15
CA TYR A 88 8.87 3.47 3.34
C TYR A 88 8.43 2.84 2.00
N ALA A 89 8.23 1.52 2.00
CA ALA A 89 7.93 0.70 0.84
C ALA A 89 6.47 0.24 0.80
N PHE A 90 5.68 0.79 -0.12
CA PHE A 90 4.25 0.56 -0.27
C PHE A 90 4.00 -0.20 -1.58
N PHE A 91 3.16 -1.25 -1.54
CA PHE A 91 2.92 -2.11 -2.71
C PHE A 91 1.45 -2.37 -3.01
N ASP A 92 1.03 -2.07 -4.23
CA ASP A 92 -0.28 -2.44 -4.75
C ASP A 92 -0.25 -3.86 -5.34
N TYR A 93 -0.99 -4.78 -4.70
CA TYR A 93 -1.19 -6.14 -5.15
C TYR A 93 -2.55 -6.35 -5.85
N ALA A 94 -3.27 -5.30 -6.22
CA ALA A 94 -4.54 -5.43 -6.91
C ALA A 94 -4.42 -6.16 -8.26
N GLY A 95 -3.29 -6.02 -8.96
CA GLY A 95 -3.07 -6.70 -10.25
C GLY A 95 -2.68 -8.16 -10.13
N VAL A 96 -1.86 -8.51 -9.12
CA VAL A 96 -1.16 -9.82 -9.06
C VAL A 96 -1.43 -10.61 -7.80
N GLY A 97 -2.03 -10.00 -6.78
CA GLY A 97 -2.21 -10.58 -5.44
C GLY A 97 -3.08 -11.84 -5.41
N ALA A 98 -3.92 -12.05 -6.42
CA ALA A 98 -4.70 -13.29 -6.59
C ALA A 98 -3.82 -14.49 -6.95
N CYS A 99 -2.68 -14.24 -7.59
CA CYS A 99 -1.92 -15.28 -8.29
C CYS A 99 -0.56 -15.53 -7.64
N VAL A 100 0.10 -14.49 -7.16
CA VAL A 100 1.45 -14.60 -6.59
C VAL A 100 1.44 -14.97 -5.11
N LYS A 101 2.54 -15.57 -4.65
CA LYS A 101 2.81 -15.65 -3.22
C LYS A 101 3.04 -14.23 -2.68
N VAL A 102 2.31 -13.87 -1.64
CA VAL A 102 2.43 -12.59 -0.97
C VAL A 102 3.14 -12.82 0.34
N ASP A 103 4.27 -12.18 0.51
CA ASP A 103 5.04 -12.19 1.75
C ASP A 103 5.30 -10.74 2.14
N ILE A 104 4.69 -10.27 3.23
CA ILE A 104 4.84 -8.87 3.68
C ILE A 104 6.13 -8.72 4.49
N ALA A 105 6.39 -9.67 5.39
CA ALA A 105 7.50 -9.61 6.33
C ALA A 105 8.86 -9.77 5.64
N GLY A 106 8.97 -10.69 4.67
CA GLY A 106 10.26 -11.11 4.16
C GLY A 106 11.08 -11.88 5.20
N ASN A 107 12.32 -12.19 4.85
CA ASN A 107 13.25 -12.97 5.70
C ASN A 107 14.45 -12.16 6.20
N GLU A 108 14.51 -10.86 5.88
CA GLU A 108 15.68 -10.00 6.12
C GLU A 108 15.37 -8.86 7.13
N GLY A 109 14.36 -9.05 7.97
CA GLY A 109 14.00 -8.07 8.99
C GLY A 109 13.26 -6.85 8.40
N ARG A 110 13.70 -5.64 8.73
CA ARG A 110 13.13 -4.42 8.11
C ARG A 110 13.53 -4.36 6.64
N ASP A 111 14.79 -4.67 6.35
CA ASP A 111 15.34 -4.63 5.00
C ASP A 111 14.60 -5.64 4.11
N GLY A 112 14.06 -5.17 3.00
CA GLY A 112 13.31 -6.02 2.07
C GLY A 112 11.86 -6.28 2.47
N SER A 113 11.41 -5.82 3.64
CA SER A 113 10.01 -5.95 4.04
C SER A 113 9.11 -4.90 3.39
N ILE A 114 7.80 -5.18 3.33
CA ILE A 114 6.80 -4.24 2.83
C ILE A 114 6.22 -3.50 4.04
N ASP A 115 6.19 -2.17 3.98
CA ASP A 115 5.65 -1.34 5.06
C ASP A 115 4.13 -1.22 4.96
N ALA A 116 3.60 -1.14 3.74
CA ALA A 116 2.17 -1.22 3.47
C ALA A 116 1.87 -1.99 2.17
N ALA A 117 0.80 -2.78 2.16
CA ALA A 117 0.33 -3.50 0.98
C ALA A 117 -1.18 -3.36 0.81
N PHE A 118 -1.60 -3.09 -0.42
CA PHE A 118 -3.00 -2.91 -0.81
C PHE A 118 -3.47 -4.13 -1.59
N PHE A 119 -4.64 -4.64 -1.27
CA PHE A 119 -5.24 -5.77 -1.97
C PHE A 119 -6.65 -5.42 -2.45
N SER A 120 -7.00 -5.98 -3.60
CA SER A 120 -8.35 -5.95 -4.16
C SER A 120 -8.91 -7.38 -4.22
N PRO A 121 -9.40 -7.93 -3.09
CA PRO A 121 -9.93 -9.30 -3.07
C PRO A 121 -11.11 -9.49 -4.02
N HIS A 122 -11.80 -8.43 -4.46
CA HIS A 122 -12.84 -8.53 -5.48
C HIS A 122 -12.34 -9.04 -6.85
N LYS A 123 -11.02 -9.04 -7.07
CA LYS A 123 -10.35 -9.64 -8.23
C LYS A 123 -9.94 -11.10 -8.01
N PHE A 124 -10.13 -11.64 -6.81
CA PHE A 124 -9.80 -13.02 -6.48
C PHE A 124 -10.98 -13.93 -6.83
N ILE A 125 -10.72 -15.22 -7.03
CA ILE A 125 -11.77 -16.21 -7.22
C ILE A 125 -12.69 -16.23 -5.98
N GLY A 126 -14.00 -16.05 -6.21
CA GLY A 126 -15.01 -15.97 -5.15
C GLY A 126 -15.07 -14.63 -4.42
N GLY A 127 -14.19 -13.69 -4.76
CA GLY A 127 -14.10 -12.38 -4.13
C GLY A 127 -15.05 -11.27 -4.60
N PRO A 128 -15.72 -11.31 -5.79
CA PRO A 128 -16.60 -10.21 -6.20
C PRO A 128 -17.60 -9.80 -5.11
N GLY A 129 -17.62 -8.50 -4.78
CA GLY A 129 -18.40 -7.92 -3.68
C GLY A 129 -17.70 -7.87 -2.31
N SER A 130 -16.40 -8.18 -2.24
CA SER A 130 -15.60 -8.04 -1.03
C SER A 130 -15.10 -6.61 -0.81
N SER A 131 -14.65 -6.33 0.42
CA SER A 131 -13.95 -5.10 0.77
C SER A 131 -12.51 -5.13 0.24
N GLY A 132 -11.89 -3.96 0.17
CA GLY A 132 -10.43 -3.84 -0.02
C GLY A 132 -9.70 -4.15 1.28
N VAL A 133 -8.44 -4.58 1.18
CA VAL A 133 -7.62 -4.88 2.37
C VAL A 133 -6.34 -4.07 2.32
N LEU A 134 -6.06 -3.33 3.39
CA LEU A 134 -4.78 -2.68 3.66
C LEU A 134 -4.06 -3.44 4.77
N ILE A 135 -2.85 -3.90 4.49
CA ILE A 135 -1.92 -4.36 5.52
C ILE A 135 -0.88 -3.26 5.70
N ALA A 136 -0.71 -2.75 6.90
CA ALA A 136 0.26 -1.69 7.19
C ALA A 136 0.95 -1.93 8.52
N ARG A 137 2.25 -1.64 8.61
CA ARG A 137 2.99 -1.76 9.87
C ARG A 137 2.51 -0.72 10.87
N ASN A 138 2.38 -1.11 12.14
CA ASN A 138 1.98 -0.21 13.23
C ASN A 138 2.82 1.07 13.32
N VAL A 139 4.10 1.02 12.97
CA VAL A 139 4.97 2.22 12.95
C VAL A 139 4.39 3.34 12.07
N LEU A 140 3.68 3.01 10.99
CA LEU A 140 3.05 3.97 10.08
C LEU A 140 1.94 4.79 10.75
N PHE A 141 1.32 4.26 11.80
CA PHE A 141 0.20 4.91 12.50
C PHE A 141 0.61 5.66 13.77
N HIS A 142 1.85 5.50 14.21
CA HIS A 142 2.31 6.02 15.51
C HIS A 142 3.56 6.89 15.44
N GLN A 143 4.48 6.58 14.52
CA GLN A 143 5.85 7.12 14.58
C GLN A 143 6.48 7.35 13.19
N ALA A 144 5.73 7.15 12.10
CA ALA A 144 6.30 7.38 10.77
C ALA A 144 6.73 8.83 10.62
N PHE A 145 7.97 9.01 10.18
CA PHE A 145 8.57 10.33 9.93
C PHE A 145 8.59 11.26 11.16
N ASP A 146 8.69 10.69 12.36
CA ASP A 146 8.62 11.42 13.64
C ASP A 146 7.32 12.23 13.82
N VAL A 147 6.27 11.87 13.06
CA VAL A 147 4.93 12.44 13.20
C VAL A 147 4.04 11.41 13.90
N LYS A 148 3.41 11.83 15.00
CA LYS A 148 2.40 11.03 15.68
C LYS A 148 1.03 11.28 15.06
N THR A 149 0.46 10.25 14.43
CA THR A 149 -0.89 10.32 13.86
C THR A 149 -1.91 9.98 14.95
N GLU A 150 -2.66 10.98 15.40
CA GLU A 150 -3.72 10.85 16.41
C GLU A 150 -5.13 11.13 15.85
N ILE A 151 -5.23 11.36 14.54
CA ILE A 151 -6.45 11.77 13.86
C ILE A 151 -6.76 10.73 12.78
N ALA A 152 -8.03 10.34 12.67
CA ALA A 152 -8.51 9.46 11.61
C ALA A 152 -8.42 10.14 10.23
N THR A 153 -8.05 9.39 9.19
CA THR A 153 -8.05 9.92 7.81
C THR A 153 -9.47 10.29 7.35
N THR A 154 -10.42 9.43 7.69
CA THR A 154 -11.85 9.66 7.46
C THR A 154 -12.55 9.63 8.81
N PRO A 155 -12.80 10.78 9.46
CA PRO A 155 -13.49 10.78 10.75
C PRO A 155 -14.97 10.39 10.57
N GLY A 156 -15.49 9.56 11.47
CA GLY A 156 -16.88 9.11 11.44
C GLY A 156 -17.27 8.33 12.70
N GLY A 157 -18.48 7.78 12.72
CA GLY A 157 -18.87 6.85 13.78
C GLY A 157 -17.89 5.68 13.85
N GLY A 158 -17.57 5.17 15.04
CA GLY A 158 -16.62 4.06 15.21
C GLY A 158 -15.14 4.47 15.29
N THR A 159 -14.75 5.66 14.82
CA THR A 159 -13.33 6.10 14.88
C THR A 159 -12.95 6.89 16.14
N ILE A 160 -13.94 7.20 16.98
CA ILE A 160 -13.84 8.12 18.12
C ILE A 160 -14.12 7.38 19.43
N ASP A 161 -13.18 7.44 20.37
CA ASP A 161 -13.35 6.92 21.74
C ASP A 161 -14.18 7.88 22.61
N TYR A 162 -14.00 9.19 22.43
CA TYR A 162 -14.71 10.21 23.21
C TYR A 162 -15.01 11.46 22.39
N VAL A 163 -16.24 11.96 22.47
CA VAL A 163 -16.69 13.18 21.80
C VAL A 163 -17.32 14.13 22.82
N SER A 164 -16.95 15.41 22.73
CA SER A 164 -17.58 16.51 23.46
C SER A 164 -17.62 17.74 22.57
N ARG A 165 -18.35 18.79 22.98
CA ARG A 165 -18.41 20.06 22.23
C ARG A 165 -17.05 20.73 22.01
N PHE A 166 -16.03 20.37 22.78
CA PHE A 166 -14.72 21.04 22.78
C PHE A 166 -13.55 20.10 22.48
N ARG A 167 -13.75 18.78 22.50
CA ARG A 167 -12.70 17.78 22.33
C ARG A 167 -13.23 16.52 21.68
N HIS A 168 -12.47 15.99 20.73
CA HIS A 168 -12.64 14.65 20.19
C HIS A 168 -11.36 13.86 20.50
N LYS A 169 -11.50 12.64 21.02
CA LYS A 169 -10.42 11.67 21.17
C LYS A 169 -10.68 10.53 20.20
N TYR A 170 -9.82 10.38 19.19
CA TYR A 170 -9.86 9.24 18.28
C TYR A 170 -9.33 7.97 18.94
N SER A 171 -9.70 6.83 18.39
CA SER A 171 -9.24 5.54 18.90
C SER A 171 -7.71 5.40 18.83
N GLU A 172 -7.14 4.80 19.88
CA GLU A 172 -5.71 4.43 19.89
C GLU A 172 -5.42 3.20 19.02
N ASN A 173 -6.45 2.39 18.73
CA ASN A 173 -6.35 1.29 17.79
C ASN A 173 -6.46 1.83 16.35
N ALA A 174 -5.40 1.63 15.56
CA ALA A 174 -5.33 2.11 14.19
C ALA A 174 -6.42 1.52 13.27
N GLU A 175 -6.81 0.26 13.45
CA GLU A 175 -7.86 -0.37 12.62
C GLU A 175 -9.20 0.32 12.83
N TYR A 176 -9.63 0.49 14.09
CA TYR A 176 -10.87 1.21 14.40
C TYR A 176 -10.80 2.69 14.03
N ARG A 177 -9.63 3.30 14.14
CA ARG A 177 -9.45 4.71 13.78
C ARG A 177 -9.60 4.96 12.28
N GLU A 178 -9.15 4.03 11.42
CA GLU A 178 -9.18 4.20 9.97
C GLU A 178 -10.41 3.58 9.29
N ASP A 179 -11.21 2.77 9.99
CA ASP A 179 -12.42 2.12 9.45
C ASP A 179 -13.71 2.79 9.95
N ALA A 180 -14.03 3.93 9.34
CA ALA A 180 -15.15 4.76 9.77
C ALA A 180 -16.52 4.25 9.33
N GLY A 181 -17.49 4.36 10.23
CA GLY A 181 -18.88 4.01 10.01
C GLY A 181 -19.17 2.56 10.36
N THR A 182 -20.22 2.02 9.77
CA THR A 182 -20.54 0.60 9.92
C THR A 182 -19.63 -0.20 8.98
N PRO A 183 -18.81 -1.12 9.49
CA PRO A 183 -17.91 -1.90 8.64
C PRO A 183 -18.70 -2.77 7.66
N GLY A 184 -18.07 -3.09 6.54
CA GLY A 184 -18.62 -3.96 5.51
C GLY A 184 -18.61 -5.43 5.91
N ILE A 185 -19.28 -5.82 7.01
CA ILE A 185 -19.16 -7.16 7.63
C ILE A 185 -19.22 -8.31 6.61
N LEU A 186 -20.21 -8.31 5.72
CA LEU A 186 -20.35 -9.35 4.68
C LEU A 186 -19.24 -9.29 3.63
N GLN A 187 -18.77 -8.08 3.32
CA GLN A 187 -17.68 -7.83 2.39
C GLN A 187 -16.34 -8.33 2.98
N ASP A 188 -16.13 -8.16 4.29
CA ASP A 188 -14.93 -8.61 5.01
C ASP A 188 -14.89 -10.14 5.13
N ILE A 189 -16.03 -10.76 5.46
CA ILE A 189 -16.17 -12.23 5.45
C ILE A 189 -15.82 -12.77 4.05
N ARG A 190 -16.32 -12.10 3.00
CA ARG A 190 -16.04 -12.50 1.63
C ARG A 190 -14.57 -12.33 1.27
N ALA A 191 -13.93 -11.24 1.69
CA ALA A 191 -12.50 -11.03 1.51
C ALA A 191 -11.70 -12.19 2.15
N GLY A 192 -12.00 -12.53 3.41
CA GLY A 192 -11.36 -13.63 4.11
C GLY A 192 -11.56 -14.99 3.43
N LEU A 193 -12.77 -15.27 2.93
CA LEU A 193 -13.05 -16.50 2.18
C LEU A 193 -12.30 -16.56 0.84
N ALA A 194 -12.19 -15.45 0.12
CA ALA A 194 -11.43 -15.39 -1.14
C ALA A 194 -9.94 -15.69 -0.92
N PHE A 195 -9.35 -15.13 0.14
CA PHE A 195 -7.98 -15.47 0.55
C PHE A 195 -7.85 -16.94 0.97
N LYS A 196 -8.84 -17.47 1.70
CA LYS A 196 -8.84 -18.89 2.11
C LYS A 196 -8.84 -19.81 0.89
N VAL A 197 -9.66 -19.52 -0.13
CA VAL A 197 -9.67 -20.28 -1.39
C VAL A 197 -8.30 -20.22 -2.06
N LYS A 198 -7.69 -19.03 -2.18
CA LYS A 198 -6.33 -18.88 -2.73
C LYS A 198 -5.31 -19.74 -1.98
N VAL A 199 -5.32 -19.74 -0.66
CA VAL A 199 -4.40 -20.55 0.17
C VAL A 199 -4.65 -22.05 -0.03
N MET A 200 -5.90 -22.47 -0.12
CA MET A 200 -6.25 -23.88 -0.35
C MET A 200 -5.80 -24.40 -1.72
N VAL A 201 -5.89 -23.57 -2.77
CA VAL A 201 -5.39 -23.93 -4.10
C VAL A 201 -3.85 -23.87 -4.13
N GLY A 202 -3.25 -22.92 -3.43
CA GLY A 202 -1.81 -22.73 -3.36
C GLY A 202 -1.29 -21.81 -4.48
N SER A 203 -0.54 -20.77 -4.09
CA SER A 203 0.00 -19.79 -5.04
C SER A 203 0.93 -20.40 -6.08
N ASP A 204 1.75 -21.39 -5.70
CA ASP A 204 2.66 -22.05 -6.64
C ASP A 204 1.90 -22.80 -7.74
N ILE A 205 0.72 -23.37 -7.42
CA ILE A 205 -0.14 -24.04 -8.39
C ILE A 205 -0.77 -23.02 -9.34
N ILE A 206 -1.32 -21.92 -8.80
CA ILE A 206 -1.95 -20.87 -9.59
C ILE A 206 -0.92 -20.29 -10.57
N GLU A 207 0.25 -19.91 -10.06
CA GLU A 207 1.34 -19.34 -10.85
C GLU A 207 1.81 -20.28 -11.96
N ARG A 208 1.99 -21.57 -11.65
CA ARG A 208 2.36 -22.56 -12.65
C ARG A 208 1.31 -22.68 -13.76
N LEU A 209 0.03 -22.69 -13.41
CA LEU A 209 -1.06 -22.77 -14.39
C LEU A 209 -1.16 -21.51 -15.25
N GLU A 210 -0.97 -20.33 -14.66
CA GLU A 210 -0.88 -19.09 -15.43
C GLU A 210 0.27 -19.13 -16.43
N HIS A 211 1.46 -19.57 -16.02
CA HIS A 211 2.57 -19.74 -16.95
C HIS A 211 2.24 -20.72 -18.09
N ILE A 212 1.57 -21.84 -17.81
CA ILE A 212 1.17 -22.80 -18.87
C ILE A 212 0.17 -22.19 -19.85
N HIS A 213 -0.77 -21.36 -19.38
CA HIS A 213 -1.88 -20.85 -20.21
C HIS A 213 -1.65 -19.47 -20.82
N CYS A 214 -0.72 -18.68 -20.28
CA CYS A 214 -0.46 -17.30 -20.70
C CYS A 214 0.91 -17.10 -21.37
N SER A 215 1.76 -18.14 -21.43
CA SER A 215 2.98 -18.10 -22.24
C SER A 215 2.61 -18.41 -23.70
N VAL A 216 2.26 -17.36 -24.45
CA VAL A 216 2.04 -17.41 -25.91
C VAL A 216 3.21 -16.72 -26.62
#